data_AF-A0A497B0V9-F1
#
_entry.id   AF-A0A497B0V9-F1
#
_cell.length_a   1.000
_cell.length_b   1.000
_cell.length_c   1.000
_cell.angle_alpha   90.00
_cell.angle_beta   90.00
_cell.angle_gamma   90.00
#
_symmetry.space_group_name_H-M   'P 1'
#
loop_
_entity.id
_entity.type
_entity.pdbx_description
1 polymer ?
#
loop_
_entity_poly.entity_id
_entity_poly.type
_entity_poly.pdbx_seq_one_letter_code
_entity_poly.pdbx_strand_id
1 'polypeptide(L)'
;MPDRFSLKQVGSPACRLSEEEQAGLFKAVRKGLEARARLQRPGLLPLKKAELQTLVQAGREAEARLVRMHLGLVRKVAFRYIHLGESFEDLMQAGLVGLLLAIRRFNPDHGAAFSSFAYRCIQSAILKFVQDGALVRLPRYLHFRRIQIQKVREQWGEAWETLSPEDKAALLGLSSEQVQNAESSLYPIYSLDDAYDGEHELWIERVSGGESPEETLLRCSEDEQRQKLIQAVRESLKELPERERVVAEGLHRPTSGKALYSSTPADGPSPAG
;
A
#
# COMPACT_ATOMS: atom_id res chain seq x y z
N MET A 1 -6.75 2.69 21.15
CA MET A 1 -6.95 4.15 21.36
C MET A 1 -5.63 4.73 21.84
N PRO A 2 -4.91 5.53 21.04
CA PRO A 2 -3.68 6.15 21.53
C PRO A 2 -4.02 7.14 22.64
N ASP A 3 -3.20 7.10 23.68
CA ASP A 3 -3.49 7.60 25.00
C ASP A 3 -3.69 9.13 25.02
N ARG A 4 -4.84 9.60 25.53
CA ARG A 4 -5.15 11.04 25.67
C ARG A 4 -4.15 11.76 26.60
N PHE A 5 -3.36 11.00 27.37
CA PHE A 5 -2.38 11.50 28.32
C PHE A 5 -1.16 12.20 27.70
N SER A 6 -0.83 11.98 26.43
CA SER A 6 0.35 12.63 25.83
C SER A 6 0.11 14.06 25.33
N LEU A 7 -1.13 14.55 25.27
CA LEU A 7 -1.47 15.89 24.76
C LEU A 7 -1.17 17.04 25.73
N LYS A 8 -0.83 16.77 27.00
CA LYS A 8 -0.51 17.79 28.02
C LYS A 8 0.94 18.27 28.04
N GLN A 9 1.81 17.78 27.15
CA GLN A 9 3.15 18.36 26.94
C GLN A 9 3.25 19.18 25.65
N VAL A 10 2.15 19.76 25.19
CA VAL A 10 2.22 20.84 24.19
C VAL A 10 2.76 22.08 24.93
N GLY A 11 4.04 22.36 24.67
CA GLY A 11 4.87 23.31 25.41
C GLY A 11 4.16 24.60 25.84
N SER A 12 4.38 24.94 27.11
CA SER A 12 4.10 26.26 27.65
C SER A 12 4.60 27.36 26.69
N PRO A 13 3.88 28.48 26.54
CA PRO A 13 4.23 29.62 25.67
C PRO A 13 5.54 30.35 26.08
N ALA A 14 6.27 29.85 27.07
CA ALA A 14 7.33 30.53 27.80
C ALA A 14 8.73 30.48 27.17
N CYS A 15 8.92 29.85 26.01
CA CYS A 15 10.25 29.73 25.39
C CYS A 15 10.24 30.07 23.90
N ARG A 16 9.55 31.15 23.51
CA ARG A 16 9.81 31.79 22.22
C ARG A 16 11.11 32.60 22.35
N LEU A 17 12.23 31.98 21.97
CA LEU A 17 13.48 32.70 21.76
C LEU A 17 13.25 33.84 20.78
N SER A 18 13.97 34.95 20.96
CA SER A 18 13.91 36.07 20.01
C SER A 18 14.36 35.61 18.62
N GLU A 19 13.95 36.31 17.57
CA GLU A 19 14.36 35.98 16.20
C GLU A 19 15.89 36.02 16.05
N GLU A 20 16.56 36.91 16.79
CA GLU A 20 18.02 37.04 16.84
C GLU A 20 18.69 35.81 17.48
N GLU A 21 18.15 35.32 18.60
CA GLU A 21 18.63 34.11 19.27
C GLU A 21 18.47 32.87 18.38
N GLN A 22 17.34 32.75 17.69
CA GLN A 22 17.10 31.67 16.73
C GLN A 22 18.07 31.74 15.55
N ALA A 23 18.29 32.93 15.00
CA ALA A 23 19.27 33.14 13.94
C ALA A 23 20.70 32.76 14.38
N GLY A 24 21.05 33.05 15.64
CA GLY A 24 22.30 32.61 16.26
C GLY A 24 22.47 31.10 16.27
N LEU A 25 21.41 30.36 16.63
CA LEU A 25 21.41 28.89 16.61
C LEU A 25 21.59 28.33 15.19
N PHE A 26 20.86 28.87 14.20
CA PHE A 26 21.03 28.44 12.80
C PHE A 26 22.45 28.72 12.27
N LYS A 27 23.03 29.86 12.61
CA LYS A 27 24.43 30.18 12.28
C LYS A 27 25.40 29.21 12.94
N ALA A 28 25.18 28.83 14.20
CA ALA A 28 26.00 27.83 14.90
C ALA A 28 25.91 26.44 14.24
N VAL A 29 24.71 26.00 13.84
CA VAL A 29 24.53 24.74 13.10
C VAL A 29 25.32 24.75 11.80
N ARG A 30 25.22 25.81 10.99
CA ARG A 30 25.96 25.95 9.72
C ARG A 30 27.47 25.89 9.95
N LYS A 31 27.99 26.64 10.91
CA LYS A 31 29.42 26.61 11.28
C LYS A 31 29.87 25.22 11.71
N GLY A 32 29.06 24.50 12.49
CA GLY A 32 29.35 23.13 12.91
C GLY A 32 29.37 22.12 11.75
N LEU A 33 28.45 22.26 10.78
CA LEU A 33 28.45 21.42 9.57
C LEU A 33 29.67 21.69 8.68
N GLU A 34 30.04 22.96 8.50
CA GLU A 34 31.26 23.34 7.76
C GLU A 34 32.53 22.84 8.47
N ALA A 35 32.58 22.95 9.80
CA ALA A 35 33.70 22.43 10.60
C ALA A 35 33.82 20.91 10.47
N ARG A 36 32.68 20.20 10.49
CA ARG A 36 32.63 18.74 10.28
C ARG A 36 33.15 18.35 8.90
N ALA A 37 32.76 19.07 7.86
CA ALA A 37 33.26 18.82 6.50
C ALA A 37 34.78 19.07 6.39
N ARG A 38 35.31 20.10 7.08
CA ARG A 38 36.75 20.37 7.12
C ARG A 38 37.54 19.28 7.86
N LEU A 39 37.00 18.71 8.94
CA LEU A 39 37.63 17.61 9.68
C LEU A 39 37.81 16.33 8.85
N GLN A 40 37.01 16.12 7.80
CA GLN A 40 37.16 14.98 6.91
C GLN A 40 38.38 15.09 5.97
N ARG A 41 38.98 16.28 5.83
CA ARG A 41 40.16 16.48 4.98
C ARG A 41 41.43 15.97 5.69
N PRO A 42 42.33 15.26 4.99
CA PRO A 42 43.63 14.90 5.55
C PRO A 42 44.53 16.14 5.73
N GLY A 43 45.56 16.04 6.58
CA GLY A 43 46.60 17.07 6.71
C GLY A 43 46.33 18.23 7.67
N LEU A 44 45.34 18.15 8.56
CA LEU A 44 45.12 19.19 9.57
C LEU A 44 46.03 19.04 10.79
N LEU A 45 46.58 20.18 11.24
CA LEU A 45 47.34 20.31 12.49
C LEU A 45 46.47 19.93 13.71
N PRO A 46 47.06 19.34 14.78
CA PRO A 46 46.31 18.93 15.98
C PRO A 46 45.49 20.05 16.63
N LEU A 47 46.07 21.24 16.79
CA LEU A 47 45.37 22.40 17.36
C LEU A 47 44.14 22.80 16.54
N LYS A 48 44.29 22.84 15.21
CA LYS A 48 43.19 23.16 14.28
C LYS A 48 42.09 22.09 14.29
N LYS A 49 42.45 20.82 14.52
CA LYS A 49 41.46 19.75 14.70
C LYS A 49 40.64 19.95 15.99
N ALA A 50 41.29 20.32 17.10
CA ALA A 50 40.60 20.58 18.36
C ALA A 50 39.61 21.76 18.23
N GLU A 51 40.02 22.86 17.61
CA GLU A 51 39.14 24.01 17.32
C GLU A 51 37.93 23.63 16.45
N LEU A 52 38.13 22.78 15.43
CA LEU A 52 37.00 22.34 14.61
C LEU A 52 36.07 21.39 15.37
N GLN A 53 36.59 20.56 16.27
CA GLN A 53 35.77 19.68 17.10
C GLN A 53 34.87 20.47 18.06
N THR A 54 35.36 21.56 18.66
CA THR A 54 34.53 22.42 19.51
C THR A 54 33.40 23.08 18.71
N LEU A 55 33.66 23.53 17.49
CA LEU A 55 32.63 24.07 16.59
C LEU A 55 31.60 23.00 16.18
N VAL A 56 32.04 21.76 15.93
CA VAL A 56 31.12 20.65 15.64
C VAL A 56 30.22 20.36 16.83
N GLN A 57 30.77 20.35 18.04
CA GLN A 57 29.99 20.11 19.25
C GLN A 57 28.97 21.21 19.50
N ALA A 58 29.38 22.48 19.39
CA ALA A 58 28.47 23.63 19.49
C ALA A 58 27.35 23.58 18.43
N GLY A 59 27.67 23.18 17.20
CA GLY A 59 26.67 22.99 16.15
C GLY A 59 25.66 21.89 16.45
N ARG A 60 26.11 20.76 17.02
CA ARG A 60 25.23 19.66 17.45
C ARG A 60 24.29 20.07 18.57
N GLU A 61 24.79 20.81 19.55
CA GLU A 61 23.99 21.32 20.67
C GLU A 61 22.93 22.31 20.18
N ALA A 62 23.29 23.21 19.27
CA ALA A 62 22.36 24.13 18.62
C ALA A 62 21.28 23.39 17.82
N GLU A 63 21.66 22.36 17.06
CA GLU A 63 20.73 21.49 16.32
C GLU A 63 19.76 20.80 17.28
N ALA A 64 20.24 20.19 18.35
CA ALA A 64 19.42 19.52 19.36
C ALA A 64 18.46 20.49 20.09
N ARG A 65 18.89 21.74 20.30
CA ARG A 65 18.02 22.79 20.89
C ARG A 65 16.91 23.19 19.92
N LEU A 66 17.24 23.42 18.65
CA LEU A 66 16.26 23.74 17.60
C LEU A 66 15.25 22.60 17.39
N VAL A 67 15.70 21.35 17.38
CA VAL A 67 14.79 20.19 17.31
C VAL A 67 13.81 20.21 18.47
N ARG A 68 14.29 20.33 19.71
CA ARG A 68 13.45 20.36 20.93
C ARG A 68 12.39 21.46 20.89
N MET A 69 12.75 22.65 20.42
CA MET A 69 11.82 23.77 20.27
C MET A 69 10.67 23.50 19.28
N HIS A 70 10.97 22.77 18.20
CA HIS A 70 10.00 22.54 17.12
C HIS A 70 9.35 21.14 17.14
N LEU A 71 9.58 20.34 18.19
CA LEU A 71 8.91 19.04 18.38
C LEU A 71 7.39 19.15 18.31
N GLY A 72 6.82 20.20 18.89
CA GLY A 72 5.37 20.43 18.87
C GLY A 72 4.82 20.65 17.47
N LEU A 73 5.60 21.23 16.55
CA LEU A 73 5.21 21.38 15.15
C LEU A 73 5.16 20.02 14.46
N VAL A 74 6.21 19.19 14.64
CA VAL A 74 6.26 17.84 14.07
C VAL A 74 5.06 17.02 14.53
N ARG A 75 4.75 17.07 15.82
CA ARG A 75 3.58 16.40 16.41
C ARG A 75 2.28 16.81 15.74
N LYS A 76 2.05 18.11 15.57
CA LYS A 76 0.85 18.64 14.91
C LYS A 76 0.75 18.20 13.45
N VAL A 77 1.86 18.15 12.72
CA VAL A 77 1.88 17.71 11.33
C VAL A 77 1.64 16.21 11.23
N ALA A 78 2.36 15.39 12.01
CA ALA A 78 2.22 13.94 12.02
C ALA A 78 0.79 13.49 12.37
N PHE A 79 0.14 14.16 13.33
CA PHE A 79 -1.23 13.84 13.72
C PHE A 79 -2.23 13.93 12.56
N ARG A 80 -1.98 14.83 11.60
CA ARG A 80 -2.83 14.96 10.41
C ARG A 80 -2.74 13.77 9.45
N TYR A 81 -1.73 12.93 9.57
CA TYR A 81 -1.46 11.81 8.65
C TYR A 81 -1.68 10.42 9.28
N ILE A 82 -2.21 10.34 10.50
CA ILE A 82 -2.51 9.06 11.19
C ILE A 82 -3.47 8.17 10.38
N HIS A 83 -4.37 8.77 9.59
CA HIS A 83 -5.33 8.05 8.75
C HIS A 83 -4.68 7.25 7.59
N LEU A 84 -3.36 7.39 7.37
CA LEU A 84 -2.66 6.67 6.29
C LEU A 84 -2.26 5.23 6.66
N GLY A 85 -2.64 4.73 7.85
CA GLY A 85 -2.43 3.33 8.25
C GLY A 85 -1.10 3.04 8.95
N GLU A 86 -0.21 4.03 9.05
CA GLU A 86 1.07 3.92 9.76
C GLU A 86 0.95 4.29 11.24
N SER A 87 1.83 3.73 12.08
CA SER A 87 1.91 4.09 13.50
C SER A 87 2.23 5.58 13.66
N PHE A 88 1.59 6.22 14.65
CA PHE A 88 1.88 7.62 14.97
C PHE A 88 3.35 7.85 15.35
N GLU A 89 3.98 6.88 16.00
CA GLU A 89 5.39 6.95 16.37
C GLU A 89 6.29 6.97 15.12
N ASP A 90 5.97 6.17 14.12
CA ASP A 90 6.73 6.13 12.86
C ASP A 90 6.55 7.41 12.05
N LEU A 91 5.32 7.94 11.97
CA LEU A 91 5.05 9.25 11.37
C LEU A 91 5.81 10.37 12.10
N MET A 92 5.91 10.30 13.43
CA MET A 92 6.69 11.23 14.22
C MET A 92 8.18 11.13 13.89
N GLN A 93 8.75 9.93 13.82
CA GLN A 93 10.16 9.74 13.47
C GLN A 93 10.47 10.24 12.06
N ALA A 94 9.65 9.90 11.07
CA ALA A 94 9.78 10.42 9.71
C ALA A 94 9.72 11.96 9.67
N GLY A 95 8.78 12.54 10.43
CA GLY A 95 8.67 13.99 10.58
C GLY A 95 9.89 14.64 11.23
N LEU A 96 10.51 14.00 12.23
CA LEU A 96 11.74 14.47 12.87
C LEU A 96 12.92 14.49 11.89
N VAL A 97 13.04 13.49 11.02
CA VAL A 97 14.03 13.49 9.94
C VAL A 97 13.81 14.68 9.01
N GLY A 98 12.55 14.96 8.64
CA GLY A 98 12.18 16.13 7.85
C GLY A 98 12.53 17.47 8.52
N LEU A 99 12.29 17.59 9.83
CA LEU A 99 12.66 18.77 10.62
C LEU A 99 14.18 18.95 10.68
N LEU A 100 14.94 17.87 10.89
CA LEU A 100 16.39 17.89 10.94
C LEU A 100 16.99 18.42 9.63
N LEU A 101 16.48 17.92 8.50
CA LEU A 101 16.87 18.39 7.17
C LEU A 101 16.48 19.86 6.95
N ALA A 102 15.33 20.29 7.47
CA ALA A 102 14.92 21.69 7.41
C ALA A 102 15.90 22.59 8.19
N ILE A 103 16.26 22.20 9.42
CA ILE A 103 17.20 22.96 10.27
C ILE A 103 18.54 23.15 9.56
N ARG A 104 19.06 22.09 8.91
CA ARG A 104 20.36 22.14 8.22
C ARG A 104 20.35 22.99 6.95
N ARG A 105 19.19 23.16 6.31
CA ARG A 105 19.05 23.87 5.02
C ARG A 105 18.49 25.28 5.16
N PHE A 106 17.86 25.60 6.30
CA PHE A 106 17.24 26.89 6.49
C PHE A 106 18.28 28.01 6.55
N ASN A 107 17.96 29.13 5.91
CA ASN A 107 18.78 30.32 5.94
C ASN A 107 17.93 31.51 6.47
N PRO A 108 18.28 32.06 7.65
CA PRO A 108 17.49 33.13 8.29
C PRO A 108 17.49 34.43 7.47
N ASP A 109 18.47 34.64 6.59
CA ASP A 109 18.61 35.87 5.81
C ASP A 109 17.53 36.03 4.71
N HIS A 110 16.75 34.99 4.40
CA HIS A 110 15.69 35.05 3.37
C HIS A 110 14.36 35.64 3.85
N GLY A 111 14.24 36.03 5.12
CA GLY A 111 13.04 36.70 5.66
C GLY A 111 11.79 35.83 5.82
N ALA A 112 11.86 34.53 5.54
CA ALA A 112 10.76 33.59 5.74
C ALA A 112 10.81 32.98 7.15
N ALA A 113 9.66 32.87 7.82
CA ALA A 113 9.56 32.20 9.11
C ALA A 113 9.98 30.72 8.99
N PHE A 114 10.82 30.25 9.92
CA PHE A 114 11.30 28.86 9.93
C PHE A 114 10.16 27.84 9.98
N SER A 115 9.09 28.14 10.72
CA SER A 115 7.91 27.26 10.85
C SER A 115 7.27 26.92 9.50
N SER A 116 7.15 27.90 8.59
CA SER A 116 6.58 27.71 7.25
C SER A 116 7.45 26.79 6.40
N PHE A 117 8.77 27.00 6.43
CA PHE A 117 9.73 26.16 5.72
C PHE A 117 9.76 24.73 6.29
N ALA A 118 9.87 24.61 7.62
CA ALA A 118 9.88 23.33 8.32
C ALA A 118 8.61 22.53 8.06
N TYR A 119 7.43 23.17 8.06
CA TYR A 119 6.16 22.52 7.78
C TYR A 119 6.21 21.75 6.44
N ARG A 120 6.70 22.39 5.37
CA ARG A 120 6.83 21.76 4.05
C ARG A 120 7.80 20.58 4.06
N CYS A 121 8.93 20.71 4.75
CA CYS A 121 9.92 19.64 4.85
C CYS A 121 9.40 18.44 5.66
N ILE A 122 8.77 18.70 6.82
CA ILE A 122 8.17 17.67 7.68
C ILE A 122 7.09 16.92 6.90
N GLN A 123 6.15 17.64 6.28
CA GLN A 123 5.10 17.03 5.46
C GLN A 123 5.68 16.14 4.36
N SER A 124 6.71 16.62 3.65
CA SER A 124 7.31 15.87 2.55
C SER A 124 8.04 14.62 3.02
N ALA A 125 8.70 14.66 4.18
CA ALA A 125 9.36 13.51 4.78
C ALA A 125 8.36 12.44 5.21
N ILE A 126 7.25 12.84 5.84
CA ILE A 126 6.17 11.93 6.24
C ILE A 126 5.54 11.26 5.02
N LEU A 127 5.18 12.02 3.99
CA LEU A 127 4.60 11.46 2.76
C LEU A 127 5.56 10.52 2.04
N LYS A 128 6.86 10.85 2.03
CA LYS A 128 7.89 9.97 1.48
C LYS A 128 7.99 8.66 2.28
N PHE A 129 7.94 8.72 3.61
CA PHE A 129 7.97 7.53 4.46
C PHE A 129 6.78 6.60 4.17
N VAL A 130 5.56 7.13 4.13
CA VAL A 130 4.35 6.36 3.80
C VAL A 130 4.45 5.74 2.40
N GLN A 131 5.01 6.47 1.43
CA GLN A 131 5.22 5.95 0.09
C GLN A 131 6.25 4.81 0.05
N ASP A 132 7.36 4.97 0.77
CA ASP A 132 8.48 4.02 0.76
C ASP A 132 8.16 2.75 1.58
N GLY A 133 7.23 2.82 2.54
CA GLY A 133 6.76 1.72 3.39
C GLY A 133 5.64 0.85 2.82
N ALA A 134 5.01 1.27 1.72
CA ALA A 134 3.95 0.48 1.07
C ALA A 134 4.49 -0.88 0.57
N LEU A 135 3.78 -1.97 0.89
CA LEU A 135 4.11 -3.34 0.45
C LEU A 135 4.33 -3.41 -1.07
N VAL A 136 3.49 -2.71 -1.83
CA VAL A 136 3.66 -2.50 -3.27
C VAL A 136 3.99 -1.03 -3.51
N ARG A 137 5.18 -0.79 -4.06
CA ARG A 137 5.65 0.58 -4.35
C ARG A 137 4.89 1.16 -5.53
N LEU A 138 4.10 2.20 -5.25
CA LEU A 138 3.37 2.94 -6.28
C LEU A 138 4.14 4.21 -6.71
N PRO A 139 4.10 4.56 -8.01
CA PRO A 139 4.51 5.87 -8.48
C PRO A 139 3.84 7.00 -7.71
N ARG A 140 4.55 8.12 -7.53
CA ARG A 140 4.11 9.25 -6.69
C ARG A 140 2.74 9.80 -7.11
N TYR A 141 2.49 9.93 -8.41
CA TYR A 141 1.22 10.47 -8.91
C TYR A 141 0.03 9.56 -8.59
N LEU A 142 0.22 8.23 -8.62
CA LEU A 142 -0.83 7.27 -8.24
C LEU A 142 -1.11 7.32 -6.74
N HIS A 143 -0.07 7.40 -5.91
CA HIS A 143 -0.24 7.52 -4.47
C HIS A 143 -1.03 8.79 -4.07
N PHE A 144 -0.76 9.93 -4.71
CA PHE A 144 -1.53 11.16 -4.47
C PHE A 144 -3.00 11.02 -4.87
N ARG A 145 -3.29 10.43 -6.03
CA ARG A 145 -4.67 10.18 -6.47
C ARG A 145 -5.40 9.23 -5.53
N ARG A 146 -4.72 8.18 -5.06
CA ARG A 146 -5.24 7.25 -4.06
C ARG A 146 -5.67 7.97 -2.79
N ILE A 147 -4.82 8.86 -2.24
CA ILE A 147 -5.15 9.66 -1.06
C ILE A 147 -6.35 10.60 -1.32
N GLN A 148 -6.42 11.21 -2.52
CA GLN A 148 -7.55 12.07 -2.88
C GLN A 148 -8.87 11.30 -2.95
N ILE A 149 -8.87 10.15 -3.64
CA ILE A 149 -10.03 9.26 -3.76
C ILE A 149 -10.46 8.79 -2.37
N GLN A 150 -9.53 8.32 -1.54
CA GLN A 150 -9.84 7.81 -0.20
C GLN A 150 -10.51 8.88 0.67
N LYS A 151 -10.03 10.13 0.62
CA LYS A 151 -10.64 11.25 1.36
C LYS A 151 -12.06 11.55 0.92
N VAL A 152 -12.32 11.55 -0.39
CA VAL A 152 -13.66 11.80 -0.92
C VAL A 152 -14.57 10.61 -0.62
N ARG A 153 -14.07 9.38 -0.76
CA ARG A 153 -14.78 8.15 -0.39
C ARG A 153 -15.19 8.15 1.08
N GLU A 154 -14.31 8.58 1.99
CA GLU A 154 -14.65 8.74 3.41
C GLU A 154 -15.72 9.81 3.67
N GLN A 155 -15.78 10.87 2.85
CA GLN A 155 -16.80 11.92 2.96
C GLN A 155 -18.16 11.48 2.42
N TRP A 156 -18.18 10.68 1.35
CA TRP A 156 -19.39 10.26 0.66
C TRP A 156 -19.93 8.90 1.15
N GLY A 157 -19.09 8.08 1.79
CA GLY A 157 -19.47 6.77 2.31
C GLY A 157 -19.95 5.83 1.20
N GLU A 158 -21.07 5.15 1.43
CA GLU A 158 -21.66 4.19 0.49
C GLU A 158 -22.08 4.83 -0.85
N ALA A 159 -22.39 6.13 -0.85
CA ALA A 159 -22.72 6.86 -2.08
C ALA A 159 -21.53 6.98 -3.05
N TRP A 160 -20.29 6.70 -2.61
CA TRP A 160 -19.14 6.63 -3.49
C TRP A 160 -19.26 5.48 -4.52
N GLU A 161 -19.80 4.34 -4.11
CA GLU A 161 -19.86 3.13 -4.94
C GLU A 161 -20.92 3.23 -6.04
N THR A 162 -21.93 4.08 -5.86
CA THR A 162 -23.02 4.28 -6.82
C THR A 162 -22.74 5.35 -7.87
N LEU A 163 -21.67 6.14 -7.71
CA LEU A 163 -21.28 7.18 -8.65
C LEU A 163 -20.67 6.60 -9.94
N SER A 164 -21.07 7.17 -11.08
CA SER A 164 -20.43 6.89 -12.37
C SER A 164 -18.94 7.28 -12.34
N PRO A 165 -18.05 6.57 -13.06
CA PRO A 165 -16.64 6.98 -13.19
C PRO A 165 -16.48 8.41 -13.74
N GLU A 166 -17.44 8.89 -14.54
CA GLU A 166 -17.46 10.28 -15.06
C GLU A 166 -17.78 11.30 -13.96
N ASP A 167 -18.72 10.99 -13.08
CA ASP A 167 -19.09 11.85 -11.95
C ASP A 167 -17.96 11.89 -10.92
N LYS A 168 -17.34 10.74 -10.63
CA LYS A 168 -16.13 10.66 -9.78
C LYS A 168 -15.00 11.52 -10.34
N ALA A 169 -14.78 11.47 -11.65
CA ALA A 169 -13.79 12.28 -12.34
C ALA A 169 -14.07 13.79 -12.23
N ALA A 170 -15.32 14.20 -12.42
CA ALA A 170 -15.76 15.59 -12.26
C ALA A 170 -15.57 16.11 -10.82
N LEU A 171 -15.90 15.28 -9.81
CA LEU A 171 -15.72 15.61 -8.40
C LEU A 171 -14.25 15.81 -8.01
N LEU A 172 -13.35 15.02 -8.59
CA LEU A 172 -11.93 15.02 -8.27
C LEU A 172 -11.09 15.96 -9.17
N GLY A 173 -11.66 16.45 -10.28
CA GLY A 173 -10.92 17.21 -11.29
C GLY A 173 -9.87 16.36 -12.03
N LEU A 174 -10.14 15.06 -12.20
CA LEU A 174 -9.27 14.09 -12.88
C LEU A 174 -9.97 13.57 -14.14
N SER A 175 -9.26 12.82 -15.01
CA SER A 175 -9.95 12.09 -16.08
C SER A 175 -10.51 10.75 -15.57
N SER A 176 -11.57 10.24 -16.23
CA SER A 176 -12.17 8.94 -15.90
C SER A 176 -11.13 7.81 -15.87
N GLU A 177 -10.24 7.75 -16.86
CA GLU A 177 -9.12 6.78 -16.90
C GLU A 177 -8.18 6.90 -15.70
N GLN A 178 -7.90 8.13 -15.24
CA GLN A 178 -7.02 8.36 -14.09
C GLN A 178 -7.66 7.93 -12.77
N VAL A 179 -8.98 8.12 -12.64
CA VAL A 179 -9.75 7.62 -11.50
C VAL A 179 -9.75 6.10 -11.51
N GLN A 180 -10.08 5.48 -12.65
CA GLN A 180 -10.13 4.02 -12.77
C GLN A 180 -8.78 3.36 -12.50
N ASN A 181 -7.68 3.93 -13.02
CA ASN A 181 -6.33 3.45 -12.74
C ASN A 181 -6.00 3.56 -11.23
N ALA A 182 -6.33 4.69 -10.61
CA ALA A 182 -6.11 4.85 -9.17
C ALA A 182 -7.01 3.92 -8.33
N GLU A 183 -8.26 3.69 -8.72
CA GLU A 183 -9.16 2.73 -8.07
C GLU A 183 -8.67 1.29 -8.24
N SER A 184 -8.15 0.91 -9.41
CA SER A 184 -7.54 -0.41 -9.61
C SER A 184 -6.29 -0.63 -8.73
N SER A 185 -5.64 0.45 -8.25
CA SER A 185 -4.53 0.35 -7.31
C SER A 185 -4.97 0.24 -5.83
N LEU A 186 -6.28 0.32 -5.55
CA LEU A 186 -6.86 0.23 -4.20
C LEU A 186 -7.09 -1.20 -3.72
N TYR A 187 -6.80 -2.23 -4.54
CA TYR A 187 -7.04 -3.62 -4.13
C TYR A 187 -6.37 -3.91 -2.77
N PRO A 188 -7.13 -4.37 -1.76
CA PRO A 188 -6.58 -4.76 -0.48
C PRO A 188 -5.58 -5.90 -0.70
N ILE A 189 -4.44 -5.80 -0.01
CA ILE A 189 -3.44 -6.86 0.02
C ILE A 189 -3.83 -7.77 1.18
N TYR A 190 -4.03 -9.04 0.89
CA TYR A 190 -4.31 -10.07 1.89
C TYR A 190 -3.04 -10.85 2.20
N SER A 191 -2.88 -11.27 3.46
CA SER A 191 -1.85 -12.24 3.80
C SER A 191 -2.28 -13.62 3.29
N LEU A 192 -1.37 -14.36 2.67
CA LEU A 192 -1.65 -15.76 2.30
C LEU A 192 -1.72 -16.68 3.53
N ASP A 193 -1.16 -16.23 4.66
CA ASP A 193 -1.19 -16.93 5.94
C ASP A 193 -2.47 -16.64 6.75
N ASP A 194 -3.34 -15.74 6.28
CA ASP A 194 -4.62 -15.49 6.94
C ASP A 194 -5.64 -16.59 6.61
N ALA A 195 -6.54 -16.85 7.56
CA ALA A 195 -7.71 -17.69 7.34
C ALA A 195 -8.66 -17.04 6.33
N TYR A 196 -9.13 -17.83 5.38
CA TYR A 196 -10.24 -17.47 4.51
C TYR A 196 -11.56 -17.63 5.27
N ASP A 197 -12.46 -16.65 5.14
CA ASP A 197 -13.85 -16.63 5.66
C ASP A 197 -14.14 -16.96 7.15
N GLY A 198 -13.12 -17.24 7.97
CA GLY A 198 -13.28 -17.62 9.37
C GLY A 198 -13.29 -19.13 9.60
N GLU A 199 -13.23 -19.94 8.54
CA GLU A 199 -12.91 -21.36 8.62
C GLU A 199 -11.38 -21.60 8.62
N HIS A 200 -10.96 -22.82 8.98
CA HIS A 200 -9.56 -23.20 9.13
C HIS A 200 -8.77 -23.27 7.79
N GLU A 201 -9.40 -22.98 6.64
CA GLU A 201 -8.72 -22.95 5.34
C GLU A 201 -7.90 -21.65 5.20
N LEU A 202 -6.60 -21.81 4.90
CA LEU A 202 -5.72 -20.67 4.64
C LEU A 202 -5.83 -20.22 3.19
N TRP A 203 -5.62 -18.92 2.93
CA TRP A 203 -5.53 -18.39 1.56
C TRP A 203 -4.48 -19.14 0.71
N ILE A 204 -3.36 -19.54 1.32
CA ILE A 204 -2.30 -20.28 0.62
C ILE A 204 -2.76 -21.64 0.11
N GLU A 205 -3.60 -22.37 0.86
CA GLU A 205 -4.09 -23.71 0.48
C GLU A 205 -4.99 -23.63 -0.75
N ARG A 206 -5.83 -22.59 -0.84
CA ARG A 206 -6.68 -22.35 -2.01
C ARG A 206 -5.89 -21.93 -3.24
N VAL A 207 -4.88 -21.08 -3.08
CA VAL A 207 -4.06 -20.60 -4.21
C VAL A 207 -3.14 -21.72 -4.72
N SER A 208 -2.61 -22.56 -3.82
CA SER A 208 -1.76 -23.71 -4.18
C SER A 208 -2.54 -24.93 -4.67
N GLY A 209 -3.85 -25.00 -4.41
CA GLY A 209 -4.74 -26.02 -4.97
C GLY A 209 -5.15 -25.78 -6.44
N GLY A 210 -4.70 -24.70 -7.08
CA GLY A 210 -4.88 -24.47 -8.51
C GLY A 210 -3.86 -25.26 -9.36
N GLU A 211 -4.26 -25.68 -10.57
CA GLU A 211 -3.35 -26.34 -11.52
C GLU A 211 -2.10 -25.48 -11.73
N SER A 212 -0.92 -26.08 -11.58
CA SER A 212 0.35 -25.45 -11.94
C SER A 212 0.33 -25.05 -13.42
N PRO A 213 1.04 -23.96 -13.83
CA PRO A 213 1.21 -23.65 -15.25
C PRO A 213 1.72 -24.84 -16.08
N GLU A 214 2.52 -25.73 -15.49
CA GLU A 214 3.00 -26.96 -16.11
C GLU A 214 1.89 -28.01 -16.28
N GLU A 215 1.03 -28.17 -15.27
CA GLU A 215 -0.15 -29.05 -15.33
C GLU A 215 -1.20 -28.52 -16.32
N THR A 216 -1.34 -27.20 -16.41
CA THR A 216 -2.22 -26.56 -17.38
C THR A 216 -1.72 -26.78 -18.81
N LEU A 217 -0.41 -26.69 -19.03
CA LEU A 217 0.21 -26.99 -20.32
C LEU A 217 0.10 -28.47 -20.69
N LEU A 218 0.30 -29.37 -19.72
CA LEU A 218 0.07 -30.80 -19.91
C LEU A 218 -1.39 -31.06 -20.31
N ARG A 219 -2.37 -30.53 -19.57
CA ARG A 219 -3.79 -30.70 -19.87
C ARG A 219 -4.17 -30.14 -21.24
N CYS A 220 -3.67 -28.96 -21.61
CA CYS A 220 -3.87 -28.41 -22.95
C CYS A 220 -3.30 -29.34 -24.04
N SER A 221 -2.12 -29.93 -23.82
CA SER A 221 -1.52 -30.89 -24.75
C SER A 221 -2.30 -32.21 -24.83
N GLU A 222 -2.83 -32.69 -23.71
CA GLU A 222 -3.69 -33.87 -23.62
C GLU A 222 -5.04 -33.62 -24.29
N ASP A 223 -5.62 -32.43 -24.12
CA ASP A 223 -6.86 -32.02 -24.77
C ASP A 223 -6.70 -31.94 -26.29
N GLU A 224 -5.57 -31.42 -26.79
CA GLU A 224 -5.24 -31.44 -28.22
C GLU A 224 -5.08 -32.88 -28.75
N GLN A 225 -4.38 -33.74 -28.02
CA GLN A 225 -4.23 -35.16 -28.40
C GLN A 225 -5.58 -35.89 -28.38
N ARG A 226 -6.40 -35.63 -27.37
CA ARG A 226 -7.75 -36.17 -27.23
C ARG A 226 -8.65 -35.73 -28.38
N GLN A 227 -8.57 -34.47 -28.80
CA GLN A 227 -9.31 -33.99 -29.98
C GLN A 227 -8.87 -34.68 -31.27
N LYS A 228 -7.54 -34.85 -31.48
CA LYS A 228 -7.00 -35.59 -32.63
C LYS A 228 -7.47 -37.04 -32.64
N LEU A 229 -7.45 -37.71 -31.49
CA LEU A 229 -7.98 -39.07 -31.32
C LEU A 229 -9.48 -39.15 -31.62
N ILE A 230 -10.29 -38.23 -31.08
CA ILE A 230 -11.73 -38.18 -31.36
C ILE A 230 -11.98 -37.96 -32.86
N GLN A 231 -11.19 -37.12 -33.52
CA GLN A 231 -11.30 -36.87 -34.95
C GLN A 231 -10.94 -38.11 -35.77
N ALA A 232 -9.83 -38.78 -35.46
CA ALA A 232 -9.42 -40.02 -36.12
C ALA A 232 -10.45 -41.16 -35.93
N VAL A 233 -11.04 -41.28 -34.74
CA VAL A 233 -12.13 -42.22 -34.47
C VAL A 233 -13.36 -41.88 -35.31
N ARG A 234 -13.75 -40.59 -35.39
CA ARG A 234 -14.87 -40.15 -36.23
C ARG A 234 -14.64 -40.40 -37.71
N GLU A 235 -13.42 -40.24 -38.20
CA GLU A 235 -13.05 -40.53 -39.59
C GLU A 235 -13.12 -42.04 -39.87
N SER A 236 -12.58 -42.86 -38.97
CA SER A 236 -12.64 -44.33 -39.08
C SER A 236 -14.09 -44.86 -39.01
N LEU A 237 -14.96 -44.21 -38.22
CA LEU A 237 -16.39 -44.53 -38.16
C LEU A 237 -17.14 -44.27 -39.48
N LYS A 238 -16.66 -43.36 -40.33
CA LYS A 238 -17.26 -43.09 -41.65
C LYS A 238 -16.96 -44.18 -42.68
N GLU A 239 -15.82 -44.87 -42.55
CA GLU A 239 -15.42 -45.94 -43.46
C GLU A 239 -16.16 -47.27 -43.18
N LEU A 240 -16.81 -47.37 -42.02
CA LEU A 240 -17.56 -48.57 -41.63
C LEU A 240 -18.94 -48.65 -42.31
N PRO A 241 -19.40 -49.87 -42.67
CA PRO A 241 -20.76 -50.12 -43.12
C PRO A 241 -21.81 -49.62 -42.11
N GLU A 242 -22.95 -49.15 -42.61
CA GLU A 242 -24.00 -48.48 -41.80
C GLU A 242 -24.43 -49.26 -40.56
N ARG A 243 -24.47 -50.61 -40.65
CA ARG A 243 -24.85 -51.47 -39.53
C ARG A 243 -23.81 -51.52 -38.42
N GLU A 244 -22.53 -51.44 -38.74
CA GLU A 244 -21.42 -51.51 -37.79
C GLU A 244 -21.20 -50.15 -37.10
N ARG A 245 -21.42 -49.04 -37.81
CA ARG A 245 -21.35 -47.69 -37.27
C ARG A 245 -22.38 -47.44 -36.16
N VAL A 246 -23.63 -47.87 -36.38
CA VAL A 246 -24.72 -47.71 -35.40
C VAL A 246 -24.46 -48.53 -34.13
N VAL A 247 -23.85 -49.71 -34.24
CA VAL A 247 -23.49 -50.54 -33.08
C VAL A 247 -22.34 -49.92 -32.30
N ALA A 248 -21.30 -49.42 -32.99
CA ALA A 248 -20.15 -48.77 -32.35
C ALA A 248 -20.54 -47.46 -31.64
N GLU A 249 -21.38 -46.62 -32.24
CA GLU A 249 -21.90 -45.40 -31.60
C GLU A 249 -22.85 -45.70 -30.44
N GLY A 250 -23.65 -46.77 -30.55
CA GLY A 250 -24.57 -47.22 -29.51
C GLY A 250 -23.86 -47.77 -28.26
N LEU A 251 -22.70 -48.42 -28.42
CA LEU A 251 -21.92 -48.99 -27.32
C LEU A 251 -21.21 -47.93 -26.48
N HIS A 252 -20.87 -46.78 -27.07
CA HIS A 252 -20.03 -45.77 -26.44
C HIS A 252 -20.80 -44.56 -25.86
N ARG A 253 -22.14 -44.55 -25.96
CA ARG A 253 -22.96 -43.57 -25.26
C ARG A 253 -22.83 -43.86 -23.75
N PRO A 254 -22.19 -43.00 -22.94
CA PRO A 254 -22.19 -43.22 -21.51
C PRO A 254 -23.66 -43.25 -21.09
N THR A 255 -24.06 -44.34 -20.43
CA THR A 255 -25.40 -44.51 -19.86
C THR A 255 -25.63 -43.38 -18.86
N SER A 256 -26.11 -42.24 -19.34
CA SER A 256 -26.78 -41.24 -18.52
C SER A 256 -27.97 -41.96 -17.91
N GLY A 257 -27.82 -42.35 -16.64
CA GLY A 257 -28.82 -43.08 -15.89
C GLY A 257 -30.17 -42.35 -15.94
N LYS A 258 -31.04 -42.82 -16.84
CA LYS A 258 -32.49 -42.71 -16.66
C LYS A 258 -32.96 -44.13 -16.42
N ALA A 259 -33.06 -44.49 -15.14
CA ALA A 259 -33.84 -45.62 -14.70
C ALA A 259 -35.28 -45.40 -15.16
N LEU A 260 -35.63 -45.99 -16.30
CA LEU A 260 -37.01 -46.20 -16.72
C LEU A 260 -37.50 -47.45 -16.00
N TYR A 261 -38.07 -47.26 -14.81
CA TYR A 261 -39.12 -48.13 -14.31
C TYR A 261 -40.36 -47.26 -14.08
N SER A 262 -41.10 -47.07 -15.17
CA SER A 262 -42.54 -46.86 -15.10
C SER A 262 -43.20 -48.23 -15.16
N SER A 263 -43.75 -48.69 -14.03
CA SER A 263 -44.87 -49.62 -14.03
C SER A 263 -45.94 -49.05 -13.10
N THR A 264 -46.95 -48.46 -13.72
CA THR A 264 -48.25 -48.10 -13.14
C THR A 264 -49.07 -49.39 -12.83
N PRO A 265 -50.37 -49.29 -12.50
CA PRO A 265 -51.00 -49.05 -11.20
C PRO A 265 -51.89 -50.25 -10.75
N ALA A 266 -52.50 -50.22 -9.55
CA ALA A 266 -53.88 -50.67 -9.26
C ALA A 266 -54.13 -51.01 -7.77
N ASP A 267 -55.33 -50.61 -7.34
CA ASP A 267 -56.20 -51.19 -6.30
C ASP A 267 -55.88 -51.02 -4.81
N GLY A 268 -56.76 -50.24 -4.15
CA GLY A 268 -57.12 -50.42 -2.73
C GLY A 268 -58.00 -51.67 -2.53
N PRO A 269 -58.65 -51.92 -1.36
CA PRO A 269 -59.07 -50.91 -0.37
C PRO A 269 -58.89 -51.28 1.14
N SER A 270 -58.78 -50.22 1.97
CA SER A 270 -59.43 -50.04 3.30
C SER A 270 -59.08 -51.03 4.46
N PRO A 271 -59.66 -50.89 5.68
CA PRO A 271 -59.14 -50.07 6.79
C PRO A 271 -58.97 -50.87 8.10
N ALA A 272 -58.58 -50.18 9.19
CA ALA A 272 -58.99 -50.36 10.60
C ALA A 272 -57.82 -50.32 11.61
N GLY A 273 -58.00 -49.50 12.65
CA GLY A 273 -57.10 -49.33 13.79
C GLY A 273 -57.13 -47.90 14.29
#